data_AF-A0A2J8B2I4-F1
#
_entry.id   AF-A0A2J8B2I4-F1
#
_cell.length_a   1.000
_cell.length_b   1.000
_cell.length_c   1.000
_cell.angle_alpha   90.00
_cell.angle_beta   90.00
_cell.angle_gamma   90.00
#
_symmetry.space_group_name_H-M   'P 1'
#
loop_
_entity.id
_entity.type
_entity.pdbx_description
1 polymer ?
#
loop_
_entity_poly.entity_id
_entity_poly.type
_entity_poly.pdbx_seq_one_letter_code
_entity_poly.pdbx_strand_id
1 'polypeptide(L)' 'MPATPILLNFWGINLTTAINVLLRQSLRVGGFPFDVRMEQPNRKTMAAMLEAERIARDLSVKRYSDVEEAWSALKE' A
#
# COMPACT_ATOMS: atom_id res chain seq x y z
N MET A 1 -15.04 -5.83 -16.30
CA MET A 1 -14.69 -6.79 -17.37
C MET A 1 -13.22 -7.17 -17.21
N PRO A 2 -12.83 -8.43 -16.94
CA PRO A 2 -11.42 -8.79 -16.99
C PRO A 2 -11.12 -9.39 -18.36
N ALA A 3 -10.35 -8.66 -19.17
CA ALA A 3 -9.79 -9.13 -20.43
C ALA A 3 -8.26 -9.30 -20.29
N THR A 4 -7.80 -10.00 -19.26
CA THR A 4 -6.36 -10.19 -19.01
C THR A 4 -5.68 -11.17 -19.98
N PRO A 5 -6.30 -12.27 -20.44
CA PRO A 5 -5.67 -13.14 -21.45
C PRO A 5 -5.61 -12.51 -22.85
N ILE A 6 -6.56 -11.60 -23.15
CA ILE A 6 -6.76 -11.05 -24.50
C ILE A 6 -5.70 -9.98 -24.82
N LEU A 7 -5.30 -9.18 -23.82
CA LEU A 7 -4.32 -8.10 -24.02
C LEU A 7 -2.92 -8.64 -24.36
N LEU A 8 -2.48 -9.76 -23.78
CA LEU A 8 -1.14 -10.30 -24.04
C LEU A 8 -1.01 -10.82 -25.50
N ASN A 9 -2.06 -11.47 -26.01
CA ASN A 9 -2.11 -11.94 -27.39
C ASN A 9 -2.15 -10.79 -28.41
N PHE A 10 -2.81 -9.67 -28.10
CA PHE A 10 -2.87 -8.49 -28.97
C PHE A 10 -1.47 -7.88 -29.23
N TRP A 11 -0.55 -7.98 -28.27
CA TRP A 11 0.83 -7.53 -28.40
C TRP A 11 1.81 -8.63 -28.85
N GLY A 12 1.31 -9.84 -29.16
CA GLY A 12 2.15 -10.99 -29.56
C GLY A 12 3.02 -11.54 -28.42
N ILE A 13 2.71 -11.20 -27.16
CA ILE A 13 3.49 -11.58 -25.99
C ILE A 13 2.80 -12.77 -25.32
N ASN A 14 3.52 -13.88 -25.16
CA ASN A 14 3.01 -15.00 -24.36
C ASN A 14 3.13 -14.69 -22.85
N LEU A 15 2.39 -15.44 -22.03
CA LEU A 15 2.35 -15.25 -20.58
C LEU A 15 3.73 -15.35 -19.92
N THR A 16 4.59 -16.26 -20.39
CA THR A 16 5.95 -16.43 -19.86
C THR A 16 6.80 -15.18 -20.07
N THR A 17 6.74 -14.57 -21.25
CA THR A 17 7.43 -13.32 -21.55
C THR A 17 6.90 -12.17 -20.69
N ALA A 18 5.58 -12.06 -20.52
CA ALA A 18 4.97 -11.04 -19.69
C ALA A 18 5.41 -11.13 -18.22
N ILE A 19 5.46 -12.34 -17.66
CA ILE A 19 5.94 -12.59 -16.28
C ILE A 19 7.42 -12.22 -16.15
N ASN A 20 8.26 -12.59 -17.12
CA ASN A 20 9.68 -12.27 -17.09
C ASN A 20 9.95 -10.76 -17.13
N VAL A 21 9.21 -10.00 -17.95
CA VAL A 21 9.29 -8.55 -17.96
C VAL A 21 8.86 -7.97 -16.62
N LEU A 22 7.70 -8.42 -16.10
CA LEU A 22 7.18 -8.00 -14.80
C LEU A 22 8.24 -8.14 -13.70
N LEU A 23 8.82 -9.34 -13.54
CA LEU A 23 9.79 -9.62 -12.48
C LEU A 23 11.07 -8.77 -12.62
N ARG A 24 11.57 -8.59 -13.84
CA ARG A 24 12.74 -7.73 -14.08
C ARG A 24 12.45 -6.28 -13.73
N GLN A 25 11.27 -5.78 -14.08
CA GLN A 25 10.88 -4.43 -13.70
C GLN A 25 10.71 -4.30 -12.18
N SER A 26 10.10 -5.29 -11.52
CA SER A 26 9.95 -5.29 -10.06
C SER A 26 11.29 -5.20 -9.34
N LEU A 27 12.28 -5.99 -9.78
CA LEU A 27 13.63 -5.96 -9.23
C LEU A 27 14.32 -4.62 -9.48
N ARG A 28 14.14 -4.03 -10.67
CA ARG A 28 14.75 -2.74 -11.04
C ARG A 28 14.25 -1.59 -10.17
N VAL A 29 12.96 -1.57 -9.84
CA VAL A 29 12.34 -0.49 -9.05
C VAL A 29 12.28 -0.80 -7.55
N GLY A 30 12.66 -2.01 -7.13
CA GLY A 30 12.61 -2.44 -5.73
C GLY A 30 11.19 -2.65 -5.20
N GLY A 31 10.22 -2.97 -6.05
CA GLY A 31 8.81 -3.03 -5.67
C GLY A 31 7.91 -3.45 -6.83
N PHE A 32 6.63 -3.11 -6.80
CA PHE A 32 5.76 -3.32 -7.96
C PHE A 32 6.02 -2.26 -9.04
N PRO A 33 6.12 -2.63 -10.32
CA PRO A 33 6.38 -1.69 -11.41
C PRO A 33 5.14 -0.91 -11.87
N PHE A 34 4.10 -0.94 -11.04
CA PHE A 34 2.86 -0.20 -11.17
C PHE A 34 2.31 0.03 -9.78
N ASP A 35 1.38 0.96 -9.68
CA ASP A 35 0.72 1.28 -8.44
C ASP A 35 -0.26 0.17 -8.03
N VAL A 36 0.00 -0.49 -6.90
CA VAL A 36 -0.84 -1.55 -6.34
C VAL A 36 -1.71 -1.00 -5.21
N ARG A 37 -2.45 0.05 -5.54
CA ARG A 37 -3.44 0.65 -4.62
C ARG A 37 -4.83 0.45 -5.18
N MET A 38 -5.75 0.07 -4.32
CA MET A 38 -7.18 0.24 -4.59
C MET A 38 -7.57 1.66 -4.19
N GLU A 39 -8.57 2.24 -4.87
CA GLU A 39 -9.08 3.58 -4.53
C GLU A 39 -9.50 3.68 -3.06
N GLN A 40 -9.97 2.58 -2.48
CA GLN A 40 -10.33 2.47 -1.08
C GLN A 40 -9.31 1.64 -0.31
N PRO A 41 -8.79 2.14 0.83
CA PRO A 41 -7.98 1.35 1.75
C PRO A 41 -8.71 0.09 2.23
N ASN A 42 -7.94 -0.92 2.65
CA ASN A 42 -8.54 -2.11 3.26
C ASN A 42 -9.24 -1.76 4.58
N ARG A 43 -10.09 -2.67 5.08
CA ARG A 43 -10.88 -2.48 6.31
C ARG A 43 -10.04 -2.11 7.52
N LYS A 44 -8.87 -2.73 7.69
CA LYS A 44 -7.98 -2.47 8.83
C LYS A 44 -7.41 -1.05 8.77
N THR A 45 -6.96 -0.63 7.60
CA THR A 45 -6.46 0.74 7.38
C THR A 45 -7.57 1.76 7.58
N MET A 46 -8.78 1.48 7.08
CA MET A 46 -9.91 2.38 7.25
C MET A 46 -10.34 2.53 8.70
N ALA A 47 -10.40 1.43 9.46
CA ALA A 47 -10.66 1.49 10.90
C ALA A 47 -9.58 2.30 11.65
N ALA A 48 -8.31 2.14 11.29
CA ALA A 48 -7.22 2.90 11.90
C ALA A 48 -7.32 4.41 11.60
N MET A 49 -7.73 4.79 10.39
CA MET A 49 -7.95 6.20 10.03
C MET A 49 -9.10 6.82 10.84
N LEU A 50 -10.24 6.12 10.94
CA LEU A 50 -11.39 6.59 11.74
C LEU A 50 -11.04 6.72 13.21
N GLU A 51 -10.28 5.76 13.75
CA GLU A 51 -9.81 5.83 15.14
C GLU A 51 -8.82 6.98 15.35
N ALA A 52 -7.91 7.22 14.41
CA ALA A 52 -7.00 8.36 14.47
C ALA A 52 -7.76 9.70 14.47
N GLU A 53 -8.81 9.84 13.65
CA GLU A 53 -9.68 11.03 13.67
C GLU A 53 -10.39 11.22 15.01
N ARG A 54 -10.85 10.13 15.63
CA ARG A 54 -11.46 10.15 16.96
C ARG A 54 -10.47 10.61 18.02
N ILE A 55 -9.29 9.99 18.06
CA ILE A 55 -8.20 10.30 18.99
C ILE A 55 -7.74 11.76 18.84
N ALA A 56 -7.64 12.27 17.61
CA ALA A 56 -7.22 13.64 17.36
C ALA A 56 -8.13 14.69 18.01
N ARG A 57 -9.44 14.40 18.13
CA ARG A 57 -10.44 15.28 18.75
C ARG A 57 -10.64 15.04 20.24
N ASP A 58 -10.24 13.87 20.73
CA ASP A 58 -10.32 13.50 22.13
C ASP A 58 -9.15 14.11 22.92
N LEU A 59 -9.47 14.99 23.88
CA LEU A 59 -8.46 15.62 24.75
C LEU A 59 -8.05 14.72 25.92
N SER A 60 -8.79 13.63 26.18
CA SER A 60 -8.47 12.67 27.25
C SER A 60 -7.42 11.64 26.85
N VAL A 61 -7.18 11.47 25.55
CA VAL A 61 -6.18 10.53 25.04
C VAL A 61 -4.78 11.11 25.24
N LYS A 62 -3.83 10.26 25.67
CA LYS A 62 -2.42 10.63 25.86
C LYS A 62 -1.86 11.25 24.58
N ARG A 63 -1.31 12.46 24.72
CA ARG A 63 -0.59 13.18 23.67
C ARG A 63 0.87 13.29 24.09
N TYR A 64 1.74 13.32 23.10
CA TYR A 64 3.18 13.48 23.30
C TYR A 64 3.55 14.89 22.86
N SER A 65 4.30 15.59 23.71
CA SER A 65 4.67 16.99 23.47
C SER A 65 5.93 17.13 22.62
N ASP A 66 6.75 16.08 22.59
CA ASP A 66 8.01 16.00 21.86
C ASP A 66 8.16 14.65 21.14
N VAL A 67 8.96 14.65 20.08
CA VAL A 67 9.20 13.49 19.23
C VAL A 67 9.91 12.36 20.00
N GLU A 68 10.84 12.67 20.91
CA GLU A 68 11.56 11.66 21.68
C GLU A 68 10.64 10.92 22.66
N GLU A 69 9.68 11.62 23.25
CA GLU A 69 8.67 11.04 24.13
C GLU A 69 7.75 10.09 23.34
N ALA A 70 7.29 10.51 22.17
CA ALA A 70 6.48 9.68 21.27
C ALA A 70 7.26 8.44 20.80
N TRP A 71 8.54 8.61 20.45
CA TRP A 71 9.40 7.54 19.97
C TRP A 71 9.72 6.51 21.05
N SER A 72 9.95 6.96 22.28
CA SER A 72 10.16 6.08 23.43
C SER A 72 8.94 5.21 23.69
N ALA A 73 7.73 5.78 23.63
CA ALA A 73 6.49 5.02 23.81
C ALA A 73 6.15 4.06 22.66
N LEU A 74 6.69 4.28 21.46
CA LEU A 74 6.50 3.39 20.30
C LEU A 74 7.41 2.15 20.35
N LYS A 75 8.52 2.24 21.08
CA LYS A 75 9.51 1.15 21.21
C LYS A 75 9.25 0.24 22.41
N GLU A 76 8.40 0.68 23.32
CA GLU A 76 7.90 -0.11 24.46
C GLU A 76 6.95 -1.20 23.98
#